data_AF-A0A4Q0XQF9-F1
#
_entry.id   AF-A0A4Q0XQF9-F1
#
_cell.length_a   1.000
_cell.length_b   1.000
_cell.length_c   1.000
_cell.angle_alpha   90.00
_cell.angle_beta   90.00
_cell.angle_gamma   90.00
#
_symmetry.space_group_name_H-M   'P 1'
#
loop_
_entity.id
_entity.type
_entity.pdbx_description
1 polymer ?
#
loop_
_entity_poly.entity_id
_entity_poly.type
_entity_poly.pdbx_seq_one_letter_code
_entity_poly.pdbx_strand_id
1 'polypeptide(L)'
;MDITERDYDLLVDTEIIVDVILGDAELTVRDFLNLSEGDIISLNKDAGSGGDIYVNTRIVGTGDIIVMDEKLAVRVQDAMDSDNVVRYFFEEQMI
;
A
#
# COMPACT_ATOMS: atom_id res chain seq x y z
N MET A 1 -24.66 3.08 -2.74
CA MET A 1 -24.68 3.03 -4.22
C MET A 1 -24.50 1.57 -4.57
N ASP A 2 -25.41 0.99 -5.35
CA ASP A 2 -25.23 -0.39 -5.82
C ASP A 2 -24.21 -0.36 -6.96
N ILE A 3 -23.15 -1.16 -6.84
CA ILE A 3 -22.11 -1.29 -7.87
C ILE A 3 -22.72 -2.07 -9.04
N THR A 4 -22.63 -1.52 -10.26
CA THR A 4 -23.19 -2.18 -11.45
C THR A 4 -22.14 -2.99 -12.21
N GLU A 5 -22.53 -3.97 -13.03
CA GLU A 5 -21.60 -4.70 -13.91
C GLU A 5 -20.80 -3.76 -14.82
N ARG A 6 -21.41 -2.65 -15.25
CA ARG A 6 -20.74 -1.64 -16.07
C ARG A 6 -19.64 -0.90 -15.32
N ASP A 7 -19.84 -0.66 -14.02
CA ASP A 7 -18.84 -0.01 -13.16
C ASP A 7 -17.63 -0.93 -12.99
N TYR A 8 -17.87 -2.24 -12.86
CA TYR A 8 -16.82 -3.25 -12.89
C TYR A 8 -16.06 -3.25 -14.22
N ASP A 9 -16.75 -3.32 -15.36
CA ASP A 9 -16.13 -3.38 -16.69
C ASP A 9 -15.19 -2.19 -16.97
N LEU A 10 -15.53 -0.99 -16.48
CA LEU A 10 -14.68 0.20 -16.62
C LEU A 10 -13.39 0.12 -15.78
N LEU A 11 -13.43 -0.51 -14.61
CA LEU A 11 -12.27 -0.61 -13.73
C LEU A 11 -11.29 -1.72 -14.13
N VAL A 12 -11.75 -2.81 -14.74
CA VAL A 12 -10.89 -3.96 -15.06
C VAL A 12 -9.70 -3.57 -15.95
N ASP A 13 -9.88 -2.61 -16.85
CA ASP A 13 -8.84 -2.17 -17.79
C ASP A 13 -8.05 -0.95 -17.31
N THR A 14 -8.26 -0.50 -16.07
CA THR A 14 -7.59 0.69 -15.53
C THR A 14 -6.23 0.33 -14.94
N GLU A 15 -5.18 1.02 -15.37
CA GLU A 15 -3.86 0.93 -14.75
C GLU A 15 -3.85 1.67 -13.41
N ILE A 16 -3.24 1.06 -12.39
CA ILE A 16 -3.17 1.61 -11.03
C ILE A 16 -1.74 1.63 -10.51
N ILE A 17 -1.45 2.57 -9.62
CA ILE A 17 -0.19 2.60 -8.86
C ILE A 17 -0.40 1.86 -7.55
N VAL A 18 0.51 0.92 -7.28
CA VAL A 18 0.54 0.14 -6.04
C VAL A 18 1.83 0.48 -5.30
N ASP A 19 1.67 1.01 -4.09
CA ASP A 19 2.78 1.27 -3.17
C ASP A 19 2.78 0.21 -2.07
N VAL A 20 3.96 -0.31 -1.74
CA VAL A 20 4.11 -1.25 -0.62
C VAL A 20 5.01 -0.62 0.43
N ILE A 21 4.44 -0.37 1.60
CA ILE A 21 5.09 0.36 2.69
C ILE A 21 5.49 -0.61 3.80
N LEU A 22 6.78 -0.69 4.11
CA LEU A 22 7.30 -1.51 5.21
C LEU A 22 6.91 -0.95 6.59
N GLY A 23 6.74 0.36 6.70
CA GLY A 23 6.35 1.07 7.91
C GLY A 23 6.71 2.55 7.79
N ASP A 24 6.14 3.36 8.68
CA ASP A 24 6.42 4.79 8.80
C ASP A 24 7.26 5.09 10.05
N ALA A 25 7.81 6.30 10.13
CA ALA A 25 8.42 6.82 11.35
C ALA A 25 8.18 8.33 11.41
N GLU A 26 7.94 8.86 12.61
CA GLU A 26 7.81 10.29 12.85
C GLU A 26 9.11 10.85 13.42
N LEU A 27 9.72 11.79 12.71
CA LEU A 27 10.93 12.49 13.16
C LEU A 27 10.71 14.01 13.10
N THR A 28 11.36 14.74 14.01
CA THR A 28 11.46 16.18 13.83
C THR A 28 12.43 16.50 12.70
N VAL A 29 12.24 17.65 12.04
CA VAL A 29 13.17 18.12 10.99
C VAL A 29 14.61 18.19 11.50
N ARG A 30 14.80 18.55 12.78
CA ARG A 30 16.13 18.60 13.40
C ARG A 30 16.76 17.22 13.46
N ASP A 31 16.01 16.21 13.91
CA ASP A 31 16.54 14.84 14.04
C ASP A 31 16.88 14.26 12.66
N PHE A 32 16.01 14.50 11.67
CA PHE A 32 16.26 14.09 10.29
C PHE A 32 17.56 14.69 9.72
N LEU A 33 17.80 15.98 9.93
CA LEU A 33 19.02 16.65 9.46
C LEU A 33 20.30 16.22 10.18
N ASN A 34 20.18 15.59 11.35
CA ASN A 34 21.31 15.08 12.12
C ASN A 34 21.66 13.63 11.77
N LEU A 35 20.86 12.95 10.95
CA LEU A 35 21.14 11.58 10.53
C LEU A 35 22.47 11.48 9.79
N SER A 36 23.24 10.47 10.15
CA SER A 36 24.55 10.15 9.58
C SER A 36 24.60 8.71 9.07
N GLU A 37 25.63 8.39 8.29
CA GLU A 37 25.83 7.03 7.80
C GLU A 37 25.93 6.04 8.98
N GLY A 38 25.07 5.01 8.95
CA GLY A 38 25.00 3.99 9.99
C GLY A 38 23.94 4.22 11.07
N ASP A 39 23.28 5.38 11.09
CA ASP A 39 22.16 5.63 12.00
C ASP A 39 20.95 4.75 11.66
N ILE A 40 20.19 4.37 12.69
CA ILE A 40 19.03 3.48 12.59
C ILE A 40 17.75 4.27 12.85
N ILE A 41 16.79 4.19 11.92
CA ILE A 41 15.43 4.71 12.09
C ILE A 41 14.52 3.55 12.49
N SER A 42 13.92 3.63 13.67
CA SER A 42 12.90 2.68 14.11
C SER A 42 11.56 3.02 13.46
N LEU A 43 10.93 2.03 12.85
CA LEU A 43 9.60 2.17 12.23
C LEU A 43 8.49 1.89 13.25
N ASN A 44 7.34 2.53 13.06
CA ASN A 44 6.10 2.36 13.79
C ASN A 44 5.34 1.09 13.33
N LYS A 45 6.05 -0.03 13.20
CA LYS A 45 5.45 -1.30 12.74
C LYS A 45 6.07 -2.50 13.44
N ASP A 46 5.23 -3.46 13.82
CA ASP A 46 5.67 -4.70 14.47
C ASP A 46 6.41 -5.61 13.50
N ALA A 47 7.51 -6.22 13.96
CA ALA A 47 8.26 -7.18 13.16
C ALA A 47 7.37 -8.37 12.76
N GLY A 48 7.44 -8.76 11.49
CA GLY A 48 6.67 -9.89 10.96
C GLY A 48 5.22 -9.57 10.59
N SER A 49 4.77 -8.32 10.73
CA SER A 49 3.43 -7.89 10.30
C SER A 49 3.31 -7.64 8.78
N GLY A 50 4.40 -7.80 8.02
CA GLY A 50 4.42 -7.58 6.58
C GLY A 50 4.46 -6.11 6.15
N GLY A 51 4.42 -5.86 4.85
CA GLY A 51 4.22 -4.54 4.26
C GLY A 51 2.73 -4.24 4.07
N ASP A 52 2.37 -2.98 4.22
CA ASP A 52 1.04 -2.48 3.89
C ASP A 52 0.97 -2.21 2.39
N ILE A 53 -0.09 -2.69 1.74
CA ILE A 53 -0.30 -2.54 0.31
C ILE A 53 -1.29 -1.40 0.13
N TYR A 54 -0.85 -0.35 -0.53
CA TYR A 54 -1.63 0.82 -0.88
C TYR A 54 -1.94 0.82 -2.35
N VAL A 55 -3.15 1.24 -2.68
CA VAL A 55 -3.52 1.65 -4.02
C VAL A 55 -3.89 3.11 -3.93
N ASN A 56 -3.09 3.95 -4.58
CA ASN A 56 -3.12 5.41 -4.36
C ASN A 56 -2.95 5.73 -2.86
N THR A 57 -3.93 6.38 -2.22
CA THR A 57 -3.80 6.84 -0.82
C THR A 57 -4.41 5.89 0.21
N ARG A 58 -4.99 4.76 -0.22
CA ARG A 58 -5.73 3.86 0.66
C ARG A 58 -5.04 2.51 0.80
N ILE A 59 -4.96 2.04 2.04
CA ILE A 59 -4.54 0.68 2.33
C ILE A 59 -5.62 -0.30 1.84
N VAL A 60 -5.20 -1.25 1.00
CA VAL A 60 -6.06 -2.28 0.43
C VAL A 60 -5.68 -3.68 0.90
N GLY A 61 -4.60 -3.84 1.65
CA GLY A 61 -4.18 -5.14 2.18
C GLY A 61 -2.84 -5.11 2.87
N THR A 62 -2.37 -6.30 3.24
CA THR A 62 -1.06 -6.54 3.82
C THR A 62 -0.39 -7.74 3.15
N GLY A 63 0.93 -7.82 3.20
CA GLY A 63 1.64 -8.94 2.61
C GLY A 63 3.08 -9.09 3.06
N ASP A 64 3.62 -10.29 2.92
CA ASP A 64 5.02 -10.57 3.26
C ASP A 64 5.94 -10.00 2.17
N ILE A 65 6.93 -9.22 2.58
CA ILE A 65 8.00 -8.78 1.68
C ILE A 65 8.94 -9.96 1.44
N ILE A 66 9.06 -10.35 0.18
CA ILE A 66 9.90 -11.46 -0.26
C ILE A 66 10.84 -10.99 -1.37
N VAL A 67 11.86 -11.79 -1.66
CA VAL A 67 12.74 -11.58 -2.81
C VAL A 67 12.42 -12.65 -3.85
N MET A 68 12.10 -12.23 -5.07
CA MET A 68 11.86 -13.09 -6.22
C MET A 68 12.63 -12.56 -7.42
N ASP A 69 13.38 -13.43 -8.10
CA ASP A 69 14.20 -13.08 -9.26
C ASP A 69 15.08 -11.83 -9.02
N GLU A 70 15.73 -11.80 -7.86
CA GLU A 70 16.60 -10.70 -7.40
C GLU A 70 15.88 -9.34 -7.22
N LYS A 71 14.54 -9.32 -7.24
CA LYS A 71 13.70 -8.15 -7.01
C LYS A 71 12.87 -8.31 -5.74
N LEU A 72 12.55 -7.18 -5.12
CA LEU A 72 11.54 -7.17 -4.06
C LEU A 72 10.16 -7.49 -4.66
N ALA A 73 9.42 -8.33 -3.96
CA ALA A 73 8.04 -8.68 -4.27
C ALA A 73 7.23 -8.74 -2.98
N VAL A 74 5.91 -8.63 -3.10
CA VAL A 74 4.98 -8.79 -1.98
C VAL A 74 4.11 -10.01 -2.21
N ARG A 75 4.05 -10.91 -1.24
CA ARG A 75 3.05 -11.98 -1.19
C ARG A 75 1.88 -11.49 -0.37
N VAL A 76 0.74 -11.26 -1.02
CA VAL A 76 -0.50 -10.82 -0.36
C VAL A 76 -0.90 -11.84 0.71
N GLN A 77 -1.13 -11.36 1.94
CA GLN A 77 -1.60 -12.15 3.07
C GLN A 77 -3.08 -11.85 3.37
N ASP A 78 -3.45 -10.57 3.39
CA ASP A 78 -4.82 -10.10 3.57
C ASP A 78 -5.12 -8.98 2.59
N ALA A 79 -6.35 -8.91 2.09
CA ALA A 79 -6.78 -7.90 1.12
C ALA A 79 -8.25 -7.53 1.33
N MET A 80 -8.57 -6.27 1.04
CA MET A 80 -9.95 -5.79 0.96
C MET A 80 -10.72 -6.59 -0.09
N ASP A 81 -11.99 -6.83 0.19
CA ASP A 81 -12.93 -7.43 -0.75
C ASP A 81 -13.12 -6.54 -1.98
N SER A 82 -13.39 -7.19 -3.11
CA SER A 82 -13.51 -6.55 -4.42
C SER A 82 -14.59 -5.46 -4.44
N ASP A 83 -15.70 -5.63 -3.73
CA ASP A 83 -16.78 -4.64 -3.67
C ASP A 83 -16.30 -3.34 -3.01
N ASN A 84 -15.55 -3.44 -1.92
CA ASN A 84 -15.00 -2.26 -1.25
C ASN A 84 -13.88 -1.57 -2.05
N VAL A 85 -13.09 -2.33 -2.81
CA VAL A 85 -12.10 -1.78 -3.73
C VAL A 85 -12.79 -0.99 -4.84
N VAL A 86 -13.79 -1.57 -5.51
CA VAL A 86 -14.53 -0.89 -6.58
C VAL A 86 -15.21 0.38 -6.06
N ARG A 87 -15.88 0.28 -4.91
CA ARG A 87 -16.48 1.46 -4.27
C ARG A 87 -15.48 2.58 -4.01
N TYR A 88 -14.26 2.27 -3.57
CA TYR A 88 -13.22 3.28 -3.37
C TYR A 88 -12.86 4.01 -4.65
N PHE A 89 -12.66 3.28 -5.76
CA PHE A 89 -12.33 3.89 -7.04
C PHE A 89 -13.41 4.86 -7.54
N PHE A 90 -14.69 4.55 -7.29
CA PHE A 90 -15.81 5.40 -7.68
C PHE A 90 -16.09 6.56 -6.70
N GLU A 91 -15.92 6.36 -5.38
CA GLU A 91 -16.20 7.39 -4.37
C GLU A 91 -15.16 8.52 -4.36
N GLU A 92 -13.89 8.23 -4.68
CA GLU A 92 -12.78 9.21 -4.65
C GLU A 92 -12.53 9.94 -5.98
N GLN A 93 -13.41 9.79 -6.98
CA GLN A 93 -13.26 10.42 -8.31
C GLN A 93 -11.85 10.30 -8.90
N MET A 94 -11.32 9.08 -9.01
CA MET A 94 -10.16 8.82 -9.86
C MET A 94 -10.55 8.47 -11.31
N ILE A 95 -11.79 8.77 -11.69
CA ILE A 95 -12.29 8.87 -13.06
C ILE A 95 -13.26 10.05 -13.14
#